data_AF-A0A5M8QPG2-F1
#
_entry.id   AF-A0A5M8QPG2-F1
#
_cell.length_a   1.000
_cell.length_b   1.000
_cell.length_c   1.000
_cell.angle_alpha   90.00
_cell.angle_beta   90.00
_cell.angle_gamma   90.00
#
_symmetry.space_group_name_H-M   'P 1'
#
loop_
_entity.id
_entity.type
_entity.pdbx_description
1 polymer ?
#
loop_
_entity_poly.entity_id
_entity_poly.type
_entity_poly.pdbx_seq_one_letter_code
_entity_poly.pdbx_strand_id
1 'polypeptide(L)'
;MKKHIDCHYKDGALVFCTTENYSYQTASKILDIFKVLGLVSAVREKSNNVFNVVGKLHVNYDPFLKQENKWNELLSQLVRTKNMLENNLKSFTEDQISSF
;
A
#
# COMPACT_ATOMS: atom_id res chain seq x y z
N MET A 1 -16.29 7.25 -2.19
CA MET A 1 -14.93 7.61 -1.72
C MET A 1 -13.92 7.20 -2.78
N LYS A 2 -12.94 8.06 -3.07
CA LYS A 2 -11.81 7.73 -3.95
C LYS A 2 -10.95 6.66 -3.28
N LYS A 3 -10.44 5.69 -4.04
CA LYS A 3 -9.50 4.68 -3.53
C LYS A 3 -8.08 5.15 -3.81
N HIS A 4 -7.24 5.18 -2.78
CA HIS A 4 -5.84 5.58 -2.89
C HIS A 4 -4.91 4.38 -3.04
N ILE A 5 -5.37 3.17 -2.69
CA ILE A 5 -4.56 1.94 -2.68
C ILE A 5 -5.19 0.81 -3.49
N ASP A 6 -4.41 0.32 -4.45
CA ASP A 6 -4.59 -0.99 -5.07
C ASP A 6 -3.78 -2.05 -4.32
N CYS A 7 -4.34 -3.25 -4.23
CA CYS A 7 -3.68 -4.36 -3.54
C CYS A 7 -3.91 -5.68 -4.26
N HIS A 8 -2.90 -6.55 -4.25
CA HIS A 8 -2.98 -7.89 -4.80
C HIS A 8 -2.01 -8.84 -4.09
N TYR A 9 -2.31 -10.13 -4.13
CA TYR A 9 -1.38 -11.17 -3.72
C TYR A 9 -0.48 -11.57 -4.90
N LYS A 10 0.84 -11.62 -4.69
CA LYS A 10 1.80 -12.07 -5.70
C LYS A 10 3.06 -12.61 -5.02
N ASP A 11 3.51 -13.78 -5.46
CA ASP A 11 4.79 -14.39 -5.07
C ASP A 11 5.02 -14.45 -3.55
N GLY A 12 4.02 -14.90 -2.78
CA GLY A 12 4.13 -15.00 -1.31
C GLY A 12 4.09 -13.66 -0.59
N ALA A 13 3.62 -12.60 -1.23
CA ALA A 13 3.48 -11.28 -0.63
C ALA A 13 2.15 -10.62 -0.96
N LEU A 14 1.64 -9.84 -0.02
CA LEU A 14 0.60 -8.85 -0.27
C LEU A 14 1.29 -7.58 -0.76
N VAL A 15 0.95 -7.16 -1.96
CA VAL A 15 1.49 -5.97 -2.61
C VAL A 15 0.46 -4.87 -2.53
N PHE A 16 0.89 -3.69 -2.09
CA PHE A 16 0.08 -2.47 -2.01
C PHE A 16 0.71 -1.39 -2.88
N CYS A 17 -0.09 -0.70 -3.69
CA CYS A 17 0.38 0.31 -4.62
C CYS A 17 -0.54 1.53 -4.54
N THR A 18 0.02 2.73 -4.60
CA THR A 18 -0.80 3.92 -4.80
C THR A 18 -1.49 3.87 -6.16
N THR A 19 -2.77 4.26 -6.20
CA THR A 19 -3.56 4.34 -7.44
C THR A 19 -3.16 5.55 -8.30
N GLU A 20 -2.64 6.59 -7.66
CA GLU A 20 -2.16 7.81 -8.29
C GLU A 20 -0.64 7.88 -8.34
N ASN A 21 -0.16 8.80 -9.17
CA ASN A 21 1.23 9.20 -9.24
C ASN A 21 1.41 10.58 -8.60
N TYR A 22 2.56 10.78 -7.98
CA TYR A 22 2.88 11.95 -7.19
C TYR A 22 4.23 12.54 -7.62
N SER A 23 4.51 13.78 -7.22
CA SER A 23 5.87 14.30 -7.24
C SER A 23 6.77 13.46 -6.32
N TYR A 24 8.08 13.49 -6.54
CA TYR A 24 9.03 12.75 -5.70
C TYR A 24 8.89 13.10 -4.21
N GLN A 25 8.72 14.38 -3.88
CA GLN A 25 8.58 14.85 -2.50
C GLN A 25 7.34 14.26 -1.82
N THR A 26 6.20 14.25 -2.51
CA THR A 26 4.96 13.65 -1.99
C THR A 26 5.07 12.14 -1.91
N ALA A 27 5.63 11.48 -2.95
CA ALA A 27 5.87 10.04 -2.94
C ALA A 27 6.81 9.61 -1.80
N SER A 28 7.82 10.41 -1.46
CA SER A 28 8.71 10.15 -0.34
C SER A 28 8.00 10.23 1.01
N LYS A 29 7.06 11.17 1.19
CA LYS A 29 6.25 11.24 2.42
C LYS A 29 5.30 10.04 2.52
N ILE A 30 4.67 9.66 1.41
CA ILE A 30 3.80 8.47 1.35
C ILE A 30 4.61 7.19 1.62
N LEU A 31 5.86 7.11 1.14
CA LEU A 31 6.76 6.01 1.42
C LEU A 31 6.97 5.82 2.94
N ASP A 32 7.09 6.91 3.69
CA ASP A 32 7.29 6.82 5.14
C ASP A 32 6.04 6.29 5.86
N ILE A 33 4.82 6.63 5.39
CA ILE A 33 3.58 6.01 5.87
C ILE A 33 3.63 4.49 5.69
N PHE A 34 4.05 4.03 4.50
CA PHE A 34 4.15 2.61 4.22
C PHE A 34 5.18 1.91 5.13
N LYS A 35 6.33 2.54 5.37
CA LYS A 35 7.38 2.01 6.25
C LYS A 35 6.90 1.91 7.70
N VAL A 36 6.18 2.91 8.20
CA VAL A 36 5.61 2.89 9.57
C VAL A 36 4.65 1.72 9.76
N LEU A 37 3.94 1.33 8.71
CA LEU A 37 3.07 0.14 8.72
C LEU A 37 3.82 -1.18 8.52
N GLY A 38 5.15 -1.17 8.53
CA GLY A 38 6.00 -2.36 8.44
C GLY A 38 6.12 -2.94 7.02
N LEU A 39 5.76 -2.18 5.99
CA LEU A 39 5.86 -2.64 4.61
C LEU A 39 7.27 -2.42 4.05
N VAL A 40 7.80 -3.44 3.37
CA VAL A 40 9.01 -3.29 2.54
C VAL A 40 8.64 -2.48 1.31
N SER A 41 9.08 -1.23 1.25
CA SER A 41 8.49 -0.23 0.36
C SER A 41 9.51 0.52 -0.48
N ALA A 42 9.09 0.96 -1.66
CA ALA A 42 9.91 1.72 -2.60
C ALA A 42 9.07 2.72 -3.38
N VAL A 43 9.70 3.86 -3.72
CA VAL A 43 9.20 4.81 -4.71
C VAL A 43 9.62 4.30 -6.09
N ARG A 44 8.71 4.26 -7.06
CA ARG A 44 9.03 3.90 -8.45
C ARG A 44 8.62 5.01 -9.38
N GLU A 45 9.52 5.37 -10.27
CA GLU A 45 9.22 6.28 -11.35
C GLU A 45 8.32 5.60 -12.39
N LYS A 46 7.32 6.32 -12.88
CA LYS A 46 6.46 5.88 -13.98
C LYS A 46 6.86 6.54 -15.28
N SER A 47 6.79 7.86 -15.33
CA SER A 47 7.19 8.70 -16.46
C SER A 47 7.26 10.17 -16.01
N ASN A 48 7.96 11.03 -16.76
CA ASN A 48 7.91 12.48 -16.59
C ASN A 48 8.04 12.98 -15.13
N ASN A 49 8.95 12.41 -14.33
CA ASN A 49 9.13 12.75 -12.92
C ASN A 49 7.86 12.59 -12.05
N VAL A 50 6.96 11.69 -12.41
CA VAL A 50 5.87 11.24 -11.53
C VAL A 50 6.13 9.82 -11.03
N PHE A 51 5.82 9.61 -9.76
CA PHE A 51 6.22 8.44 -9.00
C PHE A 51 5.02 7.80 -8.31
N ASN A 52 5.01 6.48 -8.23
CA ASN A 52 4.09 5.76 -7.36
C ASN A 52 4.84 5.11 -6.19
N VAL A 53 4.11 4.77 -5.13
CA VAL A 53 4.67 4.08 -3.98
C VAL A 53 4.16 2.65 -3.97
N VAL A 54 5.07 1.69 -3.81
CA VAL A 54 4.76 0.27 -3.71
C VAL A 54 5.29 -0.27 -2.39
N GLY A 55 4.44 -0.97 -1.65
CA GLY A 55 4.78 -1.69 -0.43
C GLY A 55 4.51 -3.18 -0.55
N LYS A 56 5.31 -3.99 0.13
CA LYS A 56 5.14 -5.42 0.21
C LYS A 56 5.09 -5.87 1.66
N LEU A 57 4.16 -6.78 1.94
CA LEU A 57 4.08 -7.54 3.17
C LEU A 57 4.27 -9.01 2.83
N HIS A 58 5.40 -9.57 3.21
CA HIS A 58 5.65 -11.00 3.04
C HIS A 58 4.71 -11.80 3.92
N VAL A 59 4.09 -12.84 3.36
CA VAL A 59 3.15 -13.71 4.04
C VAL A 59 3.55 -15.17 3.81
N ASN A 60 3.58 -15.96 4.87
CA ASN A 60 3.93 -17.38 4.81
C ASN A 60 2.72 -18.22 4.39
N TYR A 61 2.15 -17.89 3.24
CA TYR A 61 1.01 -18.58 2.64
C TYR A 61 1.44 -19.28 1.35
N ASP A 62 1.10 -20.56 1.24
CA ASP A 62 1.28 -21.36 0.04
C ASP A 62 -0.12 -21.66 -0.55
N PRO A 63 -0.46 -21.12 -1.74
CA PRO A 63 -1.77 -21.31 -2.35
C PRO A 63 -2.03 -22.76 -2.81
N PHE A 64 -0.99 -23.59 -2.92
CA PHE A 64 -1.12 -24.98 -3.35
C PHE A 64 -1.37 -25.94 -2.18
N LEU A 65 -1.21 -25.47 -0.93
CA LEU A 65 -1.53 -26.23 0.27
C LEU A 65 -2.96 -25.90 0.72
N LYS A 66 -3.83 -26.91 0.81
CA LYS A 66 -5.19 -26.75 1.34
C LYS A 66 -5.14 -26.41 2.84
N GLN A 67 -5.19 -25.12 3.14
CA GLN A 67 -5.16 -24.58 4.50
C GLN A 67 -6.29 -23.54 4.65
N GLU A 68 -7.53 -24.00 4.89
CA GLU A 68 -8.74 -23.15 4.89
C GLU A 68 -8.60 -21.90 5.77
N ASN A 69 -8.01 -22.02 6.96
CA ASN A 69 -7.89 -20.90 7.89
C ASN A 69 -6.86 -19.85 7.44
N LYS A 70 -5.79 -20.27 6.74
CA LYS A 70 -4.72 -19.34 6.34
C LYS A 70 -5.15 -18.37 5.24
N TRP A 71 -6.07 -18.78 4.38
CA TRP A 71 -6.62 -17.88 3.36
C TRP A 71 -7.43 -16.74 4.00
N ASN A 72 -8.27 -17.06 4.99
CA ASN A 72 -9.05 -16.07 5.72
C ASN A 72 -8.16 -15.12 6.54
N GLU A 73 -7.09 -15.63 7.13
CA GLU A 73 -6.07 -14.81 7.81
C GLU A 73 -5.37 -13.86 6.83
N LEU A 74 -4.96 -14.36 5.66
CA LEU A 74 -4.33 -13.56 4.61
C LEU A 74 -5.27 -12.46 4.09
N LEU A 75 -6.53 -12.79 3.83
CA LEU A 75 -7.54 -11.80 3.43
C LEU A 75 -7.76 -10.76 4.52
N SER A 76 -7.84 -11.18 5.79
CA SER A 76 -8.00 -10.28 6.92
C SER A 76 -6.81 -9.33 7.07
N GLN A 77 -5.58 -9.84 6.88
CA GLN A 77 -4.36 -9.03 6.90
C GLN A 77 -4.32 -8.04 5.72
N LEU A 78 -4.74 -8.48 4.53
CA LEU A 78 -4.85 -7.62 3.34
C LEU A 78 -5.84 -6.47 3.58
N VAL A 79 -7.05 -6.78 4.05
CA VAL A 79 -8.11 -5.78 4.29
C VAL A 79 -7.68 -4.80 5.37
N ARG A 80 -7.14 -5.30 6.49
CA ARG A 80 -6.65 -4.45 7.59
C ARG A 80 -5.57 -3.48 7.11
N THR A 81 -4.55 -3.99 6.43
CA THR A 81 -3.42 -3.18 5.95
C THR A 81 -3.88 -2.15 4.93
N LYS A 82 -4.75 -2.55 3.99
CA LYS A 82 -5.36 -1.64 3.02
C LYS A 82 -6.11 -0.51 3.72
N ASN A 83 -6.98 -0.82 4.67
CA ASN A 83 -7.78 0.18 5.36
C ASN A 83 -6.90 1.16 6.16
N MET A 84 -5.83 0.67 6.79
CA MET A 84 -4.87 1.55 7.47
C MET A 84 -4.19 2.50 6.48
N LEU A 85 -3.73 2.00 5.33
CA LEU A 85 -3.12 2.84 4.29
C LEU A 85 -4.11 3.87 3.72
N GLU A 86 -5.33 3.46 3.39
CA GLU A 86 -6.38 4.34 2.86
C GLU A 86 -6.70 5.47 3.85
N ASN A 87 -6.84 5.14 5.15
CA ASN A 87 -7.12 6.14 6.18
C ASN A 87 -5.96 7.13 6.34
N ASN A 88 -4.70 6.65 6.40
CA ASN A 88 -3.54 7.53 6.54
C ASN A 88 -3.36 8.43 5.30
N LEU A 89 -3.59 7.90 4.10
CA LEU A 89 -3.48 8.67 2.86
C LEU A 89 -4.59 9.71 2.74
N LYS A 90 -5.81 9.36 3.13
CA LYS A 90 -6.92 10.30 3.16
C LYS A 90 -6.61 11.50 4.07
N SER A 91 -6.19 11.25 5.31
CA SER A 91 -5.79 12.30 6.24
C SER A 91 -4.65 13.15 5.68
N PHE A 92 -3.63 12.51 5.11
CA PHE A 92 -2.51 13.21 4.48
C PHE A 92 -2.96 14.15 3.33
N THR A 93 -3.90 13.70 2.48
CA THR A 93 -4.42 14.53 1.39
C THR A 93 -5.33 15.66 1.87
N GLU A 94 -6.10 15.45 2.93
CA GLU A 94 -6.95 16.49 3.53
C GLU A 94 -6.09 17.57 4.19
N ASP A 95 -5.03 17.19 4.91
CA ASP A 95 -4.08 18.13 5.53
C ASP A 95 -3.34 18.99 4.49
N GLN A 96 -2.99 18.41 3.32
CA GLN A 96 -2.40 19.15 2.21
C GLN A 96 -3.35 20.21 1.63
N ILE A 97 -4.67 19.99 1.68
CA ILE A 97 -5.69 20.92 1.19
C ILE A 97 -5.97 22.02 2.21
N SER A 98 -5.95 21.71 3.51
CA SER A 98 -6.12 22.70 4.59
C SER A 98 -4.89 23.59 4.84
N SER A 99 -3.78 23.31 4.16
CA SER A 99 -2.54 24.10 4.19
C SER A 99 -2.52 25.26 3.18
N PHE A 100 -3.62 25.46 2.43
CA PHE A 100 -3.84 26.55 1.47
C PHE A 100 -4.99 27.44 1.92
#